data_AF-A0A0K0E7F9-F1
#
_entry.id   AF-A0A0K0E7F9-F1
#
_cell.length_a   1.000
_cell.length_b   1.000
_cell.length_c   1.000
_cell.angle_alpha   90.00
_cell.angle_beta   90.00
_cell.angle_gamma   90.00
#
_symmetry.space_group_name_H-M   'P 1'
#
loop_
_entity.id
_entity.type
_entity.pdbx_description
1 polymer ?
#
loop_
_entity_poly.entity_id
_entity_poly.type
_entity_poly.pdbx_seq_one_letter_code
_entity_poly.pdbx_strand_id
1 'polypeptide(L)'
;MNTTGKGKKLTKGQKQIYDENMSTIRTYTIISYVTVIIYILAAYFLTSPSTWEWVGFGCAFLIQNIVIGLMCISAKAKKNEKGVVVDAGSDLNDPEGFGEYLLDAVILSSACHILGSIYSKFYLLLLIIPFYIIYKGVATFLIPWLTAGSDVPPEEDGGKGKKKQQEKIKYKRY
;
A
#
# COMPACT_ATOMS: atom_id res chain seq x y z
N MET A 1 -28.94 6.31 15.75
CA MET A 1 -28.99 5.05 14.97
C MET A 1 -29.26 5.41 13.51
N ASN A 2 -28.24 5.32 12.66
CA ASN A 2 -28.39 5.18 11.22
C ASN A 2 -27.21 4.31 10.78
N THR A 3 -27.45 3.01 10.71
CA THR A 3 -26.51 2.09 10.06
C THR A 3 -26.55 2.43 8.58
N THR A 4 -25.67 3.32 8.13
CA THR A 4 -25.34 3.48 6.71
C THR A 4 -24.93 2.11 6.22
N GLY A 5 -25.87 1.42 5.58
CA GLY A 5 -25.61 0.17 4.89
C GLY A 5 -24.42 0.43 3.98
N LYS A 6 -23.33 -0.32 4.19
CA LYS A 6 -22.19 -0.35 3.29
C LYS A 6 -22.75 -0.67 1.91
N GLY A 7 -23.01 0.37 1.12
CA GLY A 7 -23.48 0.23 -0.25
C GLY A 7 -22.53 -0.71 -0.96
N LYS A 8 -23.07 -1.73 -1.64
CA LYS A 8 -22.24 -2.66 -2.43
C LYS A 8 -21.29 -1.82 -3.28
N LYS A 9 -20.00 -1.84 -2.92
CA LYS A 9 -18.93 -1.14 -3.65
C LYS A 9 -19.03 -1.65 -5.09
N LEU A 10 -19.40 -0.78 -6.02
CA LEU A 10 -19.43 -1.14 -7.44
C LEU A 10 -18.02 -1.59 -7.82
N THR A 11 -17.88 -2.88 -8.14
CA THR A 11 -16.60 -3.43 -8.56
C THR A 11 -16.34 -2.98 -9.99
N LYS A 12 -15.22 -2.27 -10.20
CA LYS A 12 -14.75 -1.88 -11.54
C LYS A 12 -14.55 -3.12 -12.41
N GLY A 13 -14.76 -2.98 -13.72
CA GLY A 13 -14.46 -4.06 -14.67
C GLY A 13 -12.94 -4.27 -14.81
N GLN A 14 -12.51 -5.51 -15.09
CA GLN A 14 -11.08 -5.85 -15.22
C GLN A 14 -10.36 -4.99 -16.28
N LYS A 15 -11.01 -4.74 -17.42
CA LYS A 15 -10.46 -3.85 -18.45
C LYS A 15 -10.22 -2.43 -17.91
N GLN A 16 -11.19 -1.89 -17.16
CA GLN A 16 -11.08 -0.56 -16.58
C GLN A 16 -9.96 -0.49 -15.55
N ILE A 17 -9.84 -1.49 -14.65
CA ILE A 17 -8.74 -1.55 -13.67
C ILE A 17 -7.38 -1.58 -14.39
N TYR A 18 -7.26 -2.35 -15.47
CA TYR A 18 -6.03 -2.38 -16.26
C TYR A 18 -5.67 -1.02 -16.86
N ASP A 19 -6.62 -0.36 -17.54
CA ASP A 19 -6.39 0.93 -18.17
C ASP A 19 -6.03 2.01 -17.13
N GLU A 20 -6.71 2.02 -15.97
CA GLU A 20 -6.41 2.89 -14.84
C GLU A 20 -5.03 2.60 -14.24
N ASN A 21 -4.68 1.33 -14.01
CA ASN A 21 -3.37 0.95 -13.50
C ASN A 21 -2.23 1.42 -14.42
N MET A 22 -2.37 1.24 -15.73
CA MET A 22 -1.35 1.69 -16.70
C MET A 22 -1.22 3.21 -16.70
N SER A 23 -2.34 3.92 -16.60
CA SER A 23 -2.35 5.39 -16.47
C SER A 23 -1.67 5.86 -15.18
N THR A 24 -1.97 5.21 -14.05
CA THR A 24 -1.38 5.51 -12.74
C THR A 24 0.13 5.28 -12.76
N ILE A 25 0.59 4.11 -13.21
CA ILE A 25 2.04 3.82 -13.30
C ILE A 25 2.74 4.88 -14.16
N ARG A 26 2.19 5.21 -15.33
CA ARG A 26 2.76 6.23 -16.22
C ARG A 26 2.84 7.59 -15.54
N THR A 27 1.76 8.01 -14.89
CA THR A 27 1.68 9.32 -14.23
C THR A 27 2.70 9.43 -13.11
N TYR A 28 2.77 8.43 -12.23
CA TYR A 28 3.69 8.40 -11.10
C TYR A 28 5.15 8.24 -11.53
N THR A 29 5.40 7.49 -12.61
CA THR A 29 6.72 7.44 -13.24
C THR A 29 7.14 8.82 -13.74
N ILE A 30 6.26 9.53 -14.46
CA ILE A 30 6.54 10.88 -14.94
C ILE A 30 6.83 11.83 -13.77
N ILE A 31 5.99 11.82 -12.72
CA ILE A 31 6.22 12.64 -11.51
C ILE A 31 7.58 12.35 -10.89
N SER A 32 7.94 11.07 -10.73
CA SER A 32 9.23 10.66 -10.18
C SER A 32 10.39 11.25 -11.01
N TYR A 33 10.43 11.00 -12.32
CA TYR A 33 11.54 11.48 -13.15
C TYR A 33 11.58 13.00 -13.33
N VAL A 34 10.42 13.67 -13.35
CA VAL A 34 10.35 15.13 -13.40
C VAL A 34 10.95 15.75 -12.14
N THR A 35 10.60 15.23 -10.95
CA THR A 35 11.16 15.75 -9.69
C THR A 35 12.66 15.49 -9.55
N VAL A 36 13.15 14.35 -10.05
CA VAL A 36 14.58 14.05 -10.18
C VAL A 36 15.30 15.07 -11.07
N ILE A 37 14.77 15.35 -12.26
CA ILE A 37 15.35 16.33 -13.18
C ILE A 37 15.36 17.72 -12.55
N ILE A 38 14.27 18.15 -11.91
CA ILE A 38 14.19 19.43 -11.20
C ILE A 38 15.30 19.52 -10.13
N TYR A 39 15.48 18.47 -9.33
CA TYR A 39 16.55 18.45 -8.33
C TYR A 39 17.93 18.57 -8.96
N ILE A 40 18.22 17.79 -10.02
CA ILE A 40 19.52 17.83 -10.71
C ILE A 40 19.79 19.23 -11.29
N LEU A 41 18.79 19.86 -11.90
CA LEU A 41 18.92 21.21 -12.42
C LEU A 41 19.17 22.23 -11.30
N ALA A 42 18.44 22.15 -10.19
CA ALA A 42 18.68 23.01 -9.03
C ALA A 42 20.08 22.78 -8.44
N ALA A 43 20.50 21.52 -8.32
CA ALA A 43 21.82 21.11 -7.86
C ALA A 43 22.97 21.60 -8.74
N TYR A 44 22.75 21.74 -10.04
CA TYR A 44 23.77 22.20 -10.98
C TYR A 44 23.82 23.72 -11.09
N PHE A 45 22.68 24.40 -11.09
CA PHE A 45 22.60 25.84 -11.38
C PHE A 45 22.45 26.74 -10.15
N LEU A 46 21.86 26.24 -9.06
CA LEU A 46 21.42 27.08 -7.93
C LEU A 46 22.09 26.71 -6.61
N THR A 47 22.44 25.44 -6.42
CA THR A 47 23.02 24.96 -5.16
C THR A 47 24.36 24.29 -5.41
N SER A 48 25.12 24.05 -4.33
CA SER A 48 26.35 23.25 -4.37
C SER A 48 26.19 22.11 -3.36
N PRO A 49 25.45 21.03 -3.71
CA PRO A 49 25.09 20.00 -2.74
C PRO A 49 26.31 19.26 -2.22
N SER A 50 26.36 19.10 -0.91
CA SER A 50 27.30 18.24 -0.20
C SER A 50 26.97 16.75 -0.40
N THR A 51 27.86 15.89 0.07
CA THR A 51 27.67 14.43 0.05
C THR A 51 26.35 14.00 0.73
N TRP A 52 25.94 14.66 1.81
CA TRP A 52 24.69 14.35 2.51
C TRP A 52 23.46 14.52 1.62
N GLU A 53 23.42 15.59 0.84
CA GLU A 53 22.33 15.88 -0.08
C GLU A 53 22.27 14.88 -1.24
N TRP A 54 23.43 14.50 -1.79
CA TRP A 54 23.51 13.46 -2.81
C TRP A 54 23.12 12.07 -2.30
N VAL A 55 23.44 11.74 -1.04
CA VAL A 55 22.99 10.50 -0.41
C VAL A 55 21.47 10.51 -0.24
N GLY A 56 20.89 11.60 0.29
CA GLY A 56 19.45 11.75 0.41
C GLY A 56 18.74 11.63 -0.94
N PHE A 57 19.27 12.30 -1.97
CA PHE A 57 18.82 12.20 -3.35
C PHE A 57 18.87 10.75 -3.86
N GLY A 58 20.01 10.08 -3.72
CA GLY A 58 20.19 8.69 -4.16
C GLY A 58 19.23 7.73 -3.46
N CYS A 59 19.01 7.89 -2.15
CA CYS A 59 18.04 7.10 -1.40
C CYS A 59 16.60 7.33 -1.90
N ALA A 60 16.17 8.58 -2.09
CA ALA A 60 14.84 8.89 -2.63
C ALA A 60 14.65 8.30 -4.04
N PHE A 61 15.66 8.44 -4.90
CA PHE A 61 15.64 7.91 -6.27
C PHE A 61 15.55 6.38 -6.29
N LEU A 62 16.30 5.69 -5.44
CA LEU A 62 16.23 4.23 -5.32
C LEU A 62 14.85 3.78 -4.81
N ILE A 63 14.29 4.46 -3.81
CA ILE A 63 12.94 4.17 -3.31
C ILE A 63 11.91 4.33 -4.44
N GLN A 64 11.94 5.43 -5.19
CA GLN A 64 11.03 5.64 -6.32
C GLN A 64 11.10 4.48 -7.33
N ASN A 65 12.30 4.07 -7.74
CA ASN A 65 12.47 2.99 -8.72
C ASN A 65 12.00 1.64 -8.18
N ILE A 66 12.30 1.32 -6.92
CA ILE A 66 11.83 0.10 -6.26
C ILE A 66 10.31 0.09 -6.20
N VAL A 67 9.69 1.19 -5.76
CA VAL A 67 8.25 1.29 -5.58
C VAL A 67 7.51 1.25 -6.93
N ILE A 68 8.02 1.95 -7.96
CA ILE A 68 7.48 1.85 -9.33
C ILE A 68 7.60 0.40 -9.85
N GLY A 69 8.72 -0.27 -9.58
CA GLY A 69 8.88 -1.69 -9.90
C GLY A 69 7.83 -2.57 -9.21
N LEU A 70 7.57 -2.34 -7.92
CA LEU A 70 6.51 -3.03 -7.17
C LEU A 70 5.13 -2.74 -7.75
N MET A 71 4.83 -1.49 -8.13
CA MET A 71 3.57 -1.13 -8.80
C MET A 71 3.39 -1.90 -10.10
N CYS A 72 4.43 -2.00 -10.94
CA CYS A 72 4.41 -2.78 -12.18
C CYS A 72 4.18 -4.27 -11.94
N ILE A 73 4.77 -4.84 -10.87
CA ILE A 73 4.57 -6.24 -10.49
C ILE A 73 3.14 -6.46 -9.99
N SER A 74 2.65 -5.58 -9.12
CA SER A 74 1.29 -5.66 -8.55
C SER A 74 0.20 -5.49 -9.62
N ALA A 75 0.42 -4.62 -10.61
CA ALA A 75 -0.51 -4.37 -11.71
C ALA A 75 -0.27 -5.28 -12.94
N LYS A 76 0.44 -6.40 -12.79
CA LYS A 76 0.74 -7.30 -13.90
C LYS A 76 -0.51 -8.02 -14.37
N ALA A 77 -1.06 -7.59 -15.51
CA ALA A 77 -2.26 -8.16 -16.08
C ALA A 77 -2.02 -9.47 -16.84
N LYS A 78 -3.05 -10.33 -16.85
CA LYS A 78 -3.15 -11.51 -17.72
C LYS A 78 -4.18 -11.26 -18.80
N LYS A 79 -3.82 -11.61 -20.03
CA LYS A 79 -4.67 -11.49 -21.21
C LYS A 79 -4.94 -12.90 -21.76
N ASN A 80 -6.12 -13.11 -22.33
CA ASN A 80 -6.41 -14.34 -23.07
C ASN A 80 -5.81 -14.29 -24.49
N GLU A 81 -6.00 -15.36 -25.26
CA GLU A 81 -5.51 -15.48 -26.65
C GLU A 81 -6.04 -14.38 -27.58
N LYS A 82 -7.19 -13.79 -27.25
CA LYS A 82 -7.79 -12.67 -27.99
C LYS A 82 -7.26 -11.30 -27.55
N GLY A 83 -6.29 -11.25 -26.62
CA GLY A 83 -5.74 -10.01 -26.06
C GLY A 83 -6.65 -9.31 -25.05
N VAL A 84 -7.76 -9.92 -24.65
CA VAL A 84 -8.70 -9.37 -23.67
C VAL A 84 -8.14 -9.60 -22.26
N VAL A 85 -8.14 -8.54 -21.45
CA VAL A 85 -7.75 -8.60 -20.04
C VAL A 85 -8.73 -9.47 -19.27
N VAL A 86 -8.23 -10.60 -18.74
CA VAL A 86 -9.00 -11.51 -17.88
C VAL A 86 -8.74 -11.25 -16.39
N ASP A 87 -7.58 -10.70 -16.07
CA ASP A 87 -7.13 -10.36 -14.72
C ASP A 87 -6.22 -9.14 -14.85
N ALA A 88 -6.57 -8.03 -14.20
CA ALA A 88 -5.83 -6.77 -14.24
C ALA A 88 -4.68 -6.71 -13.22
N GLY A 89 -4.53 -7.74 -12.38
CA GLY A 89 -3.69 -7.67 -11.18
C GLY A 89 -4.39 -6.88 -10.07
N SER A 90 -3.60 -6.36 -9.13
CA SER A 90 -4.09 -5.50 -8.05
C SER A 90 -4.54 -4.14 -8.59
N ASP A 91 -5.70 -3.65 -8.15
CA ASP A 91 -6.10 -2.25 -8.41
C ASP A 91 -5.21 -1.33 -7.57
N LEU A 92 -4.35 -0.55 -8.24
CA LEU A 92 -3.44 0.37 -7.56
C LEU A 92 -4.17 1.57 -6.96
N ASN A 93 -5.39 1.87 -7.44
CA ASN A 93 -6.20 3.00 -7.04
C ASN A 93 -7.33 2.59 -6.08
N ASP A 94 -7.29 1.37 -5.53
CA ASP A 94 -8.20 0.98 -4.45
C ASP A 94 -7.79 1.66 -3.14
N PRO A 95 -8.65 2.50 -2.52
CA PRO A 95 -8.31 3.24 -1.29
C PRO A 95 -8.10 2.37 -0.05
N GLU A 96 -8.40 1.07 -0.12
CA GLU A 96 -8.11 0.11 0.95
C GLU A 96 -7.03 -0.90 0.53
N GLY A 97 -6.47 -0.73 -0.68
CA GLY A 97 -5.56 -1.65 -1.33
C GLY A 97 -4.09 -1.38 -1.01
N PHE A 98 -3.26 -2.38 -1.31
CA PHE A 98 -1.80 -2.24 -1.17
C PHE A 98 -1.22 -1.13 -2.07
N GLY A 99 -1.89 -0.82 -3.19
CA GLY A 99 -1.47 0.20 -4.14
C GLY A 99 -1.31 1.59 -3.51
N GLU A 100 -2.20 1.97 -2.60
CA GLU A 100 -2.19 3.27 -1.92
C GLU A 100 -0.83 3.55 -1.26
N TYR A 101 -0.28 2.57 -0.54
CA TYR A 101 1.03 2.71 0.11
C TYR A 101 2.17 2.91 -0.89
N LEU A 102 2.08 2.29 -2.07
CA LEU A 102 3.07 2.48 -3.13
C LEU A 102 2.95 3.88 -3.72
N LEU A 103 1.72 4.37 -3.97
CA LEU A 103 1.49 5.72 -4.46
C LEU A 103 2.03 6.78 -3.48
N ASP A 104 1.73 6.62 -2.19
CA ASP A 104 2.21 7.50 -1.13
C ASP A 104 3.73 7.53 -1.04
N ALA A 105 4.38 6.36 -1.15
CA ALA A 105 5.83 6.27 -1.12
C ALA A 105 6.47 7.02 -2.30
N VAL A 106 5.92 6.91 -3.52
CA VAL A 106 6.40 7.69 -4.67
C VAL A 106 6.17 9.18 -4.48
N ILE A 107 4.99 9.59 -4.00
CA ILE A 107 4.68 11.01 -3.73
C ILE A 107 5.66 11.58 -2.71
N LEU A 108 5.84 10.88 -1.59
CA LEU A 108 6.74 11.30 -0.52
C LEU A 108 8.18 11.44 -1.02
N SER A 109 8.70 10.45 -1.73
CA SER A 109 10.06 10.53 -2.29
C SER A 109 10.20 11.63 -3.34
N SER A 110 9.17 11.86 -4.15
CA SER A 110 9.14 12.96 -5.14
C SER A 110 9.11 14.34 -4.45
N ALA A 111 8.34 14.48 -3.38
CA ALA A 111 8.31 15.68 -2.56
C ALA A 111 9.67 15.93 -1.89
N CYS A 112 10.36 14.89 -1.43
CA CYS A 112 11.71 14.99 -0.89
C CYS A 112 12.72 15.55 -1.89
N HIS A 113 12.61 15.24 -3.19
CA HIS A 113 13.47 15.89 -4.20
C HIS A 113 13.21 17.39 -4.27
N ILE A 114 11.95 17.82 -4.35
CA ILE A 114 11.63 19.25 -4.45
C ILE A 114 12.03 19.99 -3.18
N LEU A 115 11.60 19.51 -2.02
CA LEU A 115 11.87 20.15 -0.73
C LEU A 115 13.35 20.04 -0.33
N GLY A 116 13.99 18.91 -0.64
CA GLY A 116 15.42 18.67 -0.38
C GLY A 116 16.34 19.59 -1.16
N SER A 117 15.90 20.16 -2.29
CA SER A 117 16.64 21.21 -3.01
C SER A 117 16.66 22.55 -2.27
N ILE A 118 15.68 22.78 -1.38
CA ILE A 118 15.55 24.00 -0.57
C ILE A 118 16.20 23.78 0.80
N TYR A 119 15.95 22.62 1.43
CA TYR A 119 16.51 22.28 2.73
C TYR A 119 16.76 20.78 2.86
N SER A 120 18.04 20.41 2.94
CA SER A 120 18.48 19.02 2.88
C SER A 120 17.91 18.08 3.96
N LYS A 121 17.49 18.62 5.12
CA LYS A 121 16.88 17.80 6.18
C LYS A 121 15.52 17.24 5.79
N PHE A 122 14.87 17.72 4.73
CA PHE A 122 13.62 17.13 4.23
C PHE A 122 13.80 15.67 3.77
N TYR A 123 15.03 15.24 3.42
CA TYR A 123 15.28 13.82 3.19
C TYR A 123 15.05 12.93 4.42
N LEU A 124 15.04 13.48 5.64
CA LEU A 124 14.63 12.74 6.84
C LEU A 124 13.16 12.31 6.81
N LEU A 125 12.31 12.96 6.00
CA LEU A 125 10.93 12.51 5.79
C LEU A 125 10.87 11.11 5.18
N LEU A 126 11.92 10.65 4.48
CA LEU A 126 11.99 9.28 3.98
C LEU A 126 11.92 8.24 5.12
N LEU A 127 12.29 8.61 6.35
CA LEU A 127 12.16 7.74 7.52
C LEU A 127 10.70 7.40 7.84
N ILE A 128 9.73 8.18 7.36
CA ILE A 128 8.29 7.87 7.51
C ILE A 128 7.98 6.49 6.91
N ILE A 129 8.62 6.11 5.80
CA ILE A 129 8.37 4.83 5.13
C ILE A 129 8.72 3.64 6.05
N PRO A 130 9.97 3.46 6.53
CA PRO A 130 10.29 2.36 7.44
C PRO A 130 9.53 2.47 8.76
N PHE A 131 9.31 3.67 9.32
CA PHE A 131 8.50 3.81 10.54
C PHE A 131 7.07 3.31 10.32
N TYR A 132 6.46 3.63 9.18
CA TYR A 132 5.12 3.19 8.84
C TYR A 132 5.04 1.68 8.63
N ILE A 133 6.01 1.10 7.92
CA ILE A 133 6.12 -0.36 7.72
C ILE A 133 6.25 -1.07 9.07
N ILE A 134 7.13 -0.60 9.96
CA ILE A 134 7.31 -1.17 11.30
C ILE A 134 6.02 -1.03 12.10
N TYR A 135 5.41 0.15 12.13
CA TYR A 135 4.16 0.40 12.86
C TYR A 135 3.05 -0.55 12.40
N LYS A 136 2.84 -0.69 11.09
CA LYS A 136 1.85 -1.63 10.54
C LYS A 136 2.20 -3.07 10.84
N GLY A 137 3.48 -3.46 10.76
CA GLY A 137 3.94 -4.80 11.12
C GLY A 137 3.66 -5.14 12.58
N VAL A 138 4.00 -4.23 13.50
CA VAL A 138 3.73 -4.38 14.94
C VAL A 138 2.22 -4.44 15.19
N ALA A 139 1.45 -3.50 14.63
CA ALA A 139 0.01 -3.42 14.85
C ALA A 139 -0.77 -4.61 14.25
N THR A 140 -0.28 -5.19 13.15
CA THR A 140 -0.97 -6.29 12.45
C THR A 140 -0.57 -7.66 12.99
N PHE A 141 0.70 -7.85 13.38
CA PHE A 141 1.21 -9.16 13.81
C PHE A 141 1.42 -9.26 15.31
N LEU A 142 2.10 -8.29 15.93
CA LEU A 142 2.48 -8.38 17.34
C LEU A 142 1.30 -8.10 18.27
N ILE A 143 0.49 -7.07 17.99
CA ILE A 143 -0.66 -6.74 18.85
C ILE A 143 -1.67 -7.89 18.88
N PRO A 144 -2.17 -8.42 17.74
CA PRO A 144 -3.14 -9.51 17.78
C PRO A 144 -2.58 -10.78 18.39
N TRP A 145 -1.29 -11.06 18.19
CA TRP A 145 -0.65 -12.22 18.81
C TRP A 145 -0.58 -12.09 20.34
N LEU A 146 -0.26 -10.89 20.86
CA LEU A 146 -0.24 -10.63 22.31
C LEU A 146 -1.64 -10.62 22.94
N THR A 147 -2.65 -10.09 22.24
CA THR A 147 -4.01 -9.97 22.78
C THR A 147 -4.87 -11.23 22.58
N ALA A 148 -4.51 -12.12 21.66
CA ALA A 148 -5.28 -13.35 21.39
C ALA A 148 -5.44 -14.27 22.62
N GLY A 149 -4.57 -14.16 23.63
CA GLY A 149 -4.68 -14.90 24.89
C GLY A 149 -5.40 -14.16 26.03
N SER A 150 -5.70 -12.86 25.87
CA SER A 150 -6.32 -12.06 26.93
C SER A 150 -7.85 -12.14 26.93
N ASP A 151 -8.45 -12.55 25.82
CA ASP A 151 -9.88 -12.79 25.71
C ASP A 151 -10.22 -14.21 26.17
N VAL A 152 -9.96 -14.53 27.45
CA VAL A 152 -10.73 -15.55 28.14
C VAL A 152 -12.03 -14.84 28.54
N PRO A 153 -13.16 -15.06 27.83
CA PRO A 153 -14.42 -14.47 28.24
C PRO A 153 -14.75 -15.02 29.63
N PRO A 154 -15.31 -14.22 30.55
CA PRO A 154 -15.70 -14.71 31.85
C PRO A 154 -16.59 -15.93 31.65
N GLU A 155 -16.26 -17.02 32.34
CA GLU A 155 -17.00 -18.28 32.33
C GLU A 155 -18.45 -18.06 32.79
N GLU A 156 -19.32 -17.60 31.91
CA GLU A 156 -20.77 -17.73 32.07
C GLU A 156 -21.23 -19.00 31.36
N ASP A 157 -21.30 -20.06 32.18
CA ASP A 157 -22.22 -21.19 32.02
C ASP A 157 -22.05 -22.06 30.76
N GLY A 158 -21.07 -22.97 30.83
CA GLY A 158 -20.76 -24.03 29.86
C GLY A 158 -21.87 -25.07 29.60
N GLY A 159 -23.14 -24.78 29.90
CA GLY A 159 -24.27 -25.69 29.69
C GLY A 159 -24.90 -25.68 28.29
N LYS A 160 -24.80 -24.58 27.52
CA LYS A 160 -25.60 -24.44 26.28
C LYS A 160 -24.93 -24.99 25.01
N GLY A 161 -23.60 -24.97 24.93
CA GLY A 161 -22.86 -25.41 23.75
C GLY A 161 -22.93 -26.93 23.49
N LYS A 162 -22.79 -27.73 24.55
CA LYS A 162 -22.80 -29.20 24.44
C LYS A 162 -24.17 -29.76 24.03
N LYS A 163 -25.29 -29.14 24.46
CA LYS A 163 -26.64 -29.58 24.06
C LYS A 163 -26.89 -29.42 22.56
N LYS A 164 -26.51 -28.29 21.95
CA LYS A 164 -26.69 -28.08 20.49
C LYS A 164 -25.87 -29.06 19.65
N GLN A 165 -24.70 -29.49 20.13
CA GLN A 165 -23.88 -30.45 19.40
C GLN A 165 -24.44 -31.88 19.51
N GLN A 166 -24.97 -32.27 20.67
CA GLN A 166 -25.63 -33.56 20.85
C GLN A 166 -26.94 -33.67 20.05
N GLU A 167 -27.73 -32.60 19.96
CA GLU A 167 -28.96 -32.58 19.14
C GLU A 167 -28.65 -32.75 17.65
N LYS A 168 -27.60 -32.09 17.15
CA LYS A 168 -27.18 -32.26 15.73
C LYS A 168 -26.69 -33.67 15.42
N ILE A 169 -26.03 -34.35 16.36
CA ILE A 169 -25.60 -35.74 16.17
C ILE A 169 -26.81 -36.68 16.17
N LYS A 170 -27.81 -36.43 17.02
CA LYS A 170 -29.01 -37.27 17.10
C LYS A 170 -29.90 -37.16 15.85
N TYR A 171 -30.00 -35.96 15.26
CA TYR A 171 -30.79 -35.76 14.04
C TYR A 171 -30.18 -36.38 12.78
N LYS A 172 -28.88 -36.71 12.78
CA LYS A 172 -28.19 -37.28 11.61
C LYS A 172 -28.27 -38.82 11.54
N ARG A 173 -28.98 -39.48 12.46
CA ARG A 173 -29.11 -40.95 12.52
C ARG A 173 -30.52 -41.49 12.26
N TYR A 174 -31.43 -40.67 11.73
CA TYR A 174 -32.70 -41.11 11.16
C TYR A 174 -32.75 -40.70 9.69
#